data_AF-F8PI45-F1
#
_entry.id   AF-F8PI45-F1
#
_cell.length_a   1.000
_cell.length_b   1.000
_cell.length_c   1.000
_cell.angle_alpha   90.00
_cell.angle_beta   90.00
_cell.angle_gamma   90.00
#
_symmetry.space_group_name_H-M   'P 1'
#
loop_
_entity.id
_entity.type
_entity.pdbx_description
1 polymer ?
#
loop_
_entity_poly.entity_id
_entity_poly.type
_entity_poly.pdbx_seq_one_letter_code
_entity_poly.pdbx_strand_id
1 'polypeptide(L)'
;VFQTSDSRFFINDCLSQDELDFISGIYNVYTGNGPQTSQSSWWLKNLTFMGGGLNHGFWLSSAEKWFCVHLDHITNNTADLRAAKTWTNSI
;
A
#
# COMPACT_ATOMS: atom_id res chain seq x y z
N VAL A 1 -1.69 -2.19 -24.83
CA VAL A 1 -1.41 -1.07 -25.74
C VAL A 1 -2.60 -0.91 -26.66
N PHE A 2 -3.25 0.25 -26.63
CA PHE A 2 -4.32 0.59 -27.56
C PHE A 2 -3.76 1.58 -28.57
N GLN A 3 -3.85 1.24 -29.86
CA GLN A 3 -3.37 2.08 -30.95
C GLN A 3 -4.52 2.96 -31.45
N THR A 4 -4.31 4.27 -31.48
CA THR A 4 -5.24 5.19 -32.14
C THR A 4 -4.89 5.29 -33.62
N SER A 5 -5.84 5.74 -34.43
CA SER A 5 -5.66 6.03 -35.86
C SER A 5 -4.57 7.08 -36.15
N ASP A 6 -4.07 7.77 -35.13
CA ASP A 6 -3.14 8.90 -35.21
C ASP A 6 -1.73 8.53 -34.72
N SER A 7 -1.36 7.24 -34.79
CA SER A 7 -0.05 6.70 -34.38
C SER A 7 0.35 6.97 -32.92
N ARG A 8 -0.61 7.35 -32.06
CA ARG A 8 -0.41 7.49 -30.61
C ARG A 8 -0.72 6.16 -29.92
N PHE A 9 0.21 5.71 -29.09
CA PHE A 9 0.03 4.54 -28.25
C PHE A 9 -0.39 4.98 -26.86
N PHE A 10 -1.53 4.49 -26.37
CA PHE A 10 -1.83 4.57 -24.95
C PHE A 10 -1.10 3.44 -24.24
N ILE A 11 -0.14 3.82 -23.40
CA ILE A 11 0.46 2.90 -22.43
C ILE A 11 -0.54 2.83 -21.28
N ASN A 12 -0.95 1.60 -20.95
CA ASN A 12 -1.78 1.37 -19.78
C ASN A 12 -0.85 1.35 -18.57
N ASP A 13 -0.59 2.50 -17.97
CA ASP A 13 0.26 2.64 -16.77
C ASP A 13 -0.45 2.16 -15.48
N CYS A 14 -1.49 1.34 -15.61
CA CYS A 14 -2.15 0.73 -14.46
C CYS A 14 -1.22 -0.31 -13.83
N LEU A 15 -0.88 -0.09 -12.57
CA LEU A 15 -0.19 -1.09 -11.76
C LEU A 15 -1.08 -2.32 -11.58
N SER A 16 -0.50 -3.50 -11.77
CA SER A 16 -1.10 -4.76 -11.37
C SER A 16 -1.21 -4.86 -9.85
N GLN A 17 -2.06 -5.77 -9.36
CA GLN A 17 -2.20 -6.00 -7.93
C GLN A 17 -0.87 -6.42 -7.29
N ASP A 18 -0.07 -7.23 -7.99
CA ASP A 18 1.22 -7.71 -7.51
C ASP A 18 2.23 -6.54 -7.37
N GLU A 19 2.21 -5.58 -8.31
CA GLU A 19 3.04 -4.38 -8.21
C GLU A 19 2.60 -3.47 -7.07
N LEU A 20 1.29 -3.31 -6.87
CA LEU A 20 0.75 -2.55 -5.73
C LEU A 20 1.12 -3.20 -4.39
N ASP A 21 1.05 -4.53 -4.32
CA ASP A 21 1.40 -5.32 -3.16
C ASP A 21 2.92 -5.25 -2.87
N PHE A 22 3.73 -5.25 -3.92
CA PHE A 22 5.17 -5.06 -3.84
C PHE A 22 5.54 -3.67 -3.29
N ILE A 23 4.95 -2.59 -3.84
CA ILE A 23 5.16 -1.21 -3.36
C ILE A 23 4.72 -1.07 -1.90
N SER A 24 3.64 -1.77 -1.50
CA SER A 24 3.15 -1.76 -0.12
C SER A 24 4.07 -2.52 0.85
N GLY A 25 5.08 -3.24 0.34
CA GLY A 25 6.01 -4.03 1.14
C GLY A 25 5.32 -5.15 1.89
N ILE A 26 4.49 -5.95 1.21
CA ILE A 26 3.78 -7.09 1.81
C ILE A 26 4.71 -8.29 2.00
N TYR A 27 4.61 -8.92 3.17
CA TYR A 27 5.27 -10.16 3.54
C TYR A 27 4.24 -11.19 4.01
N ASN A 28 4.49 -12.46 3.71
CA ASN A 28 3.77 -13.58 4.29
C ASN A 28 4.47 -14.00 5.59
N VAL A 29 3.77 -13.83 6.72
CA VAL A 29 4.30 -14.14 8.05
C VAL A 29 3.54 -15.31 8.63
N TYR A 30 4.25 -16.29 9.18
CA TYR A 30 3.63 -17.43 9.86
C TYR A 30 2.87 -16.97 11.10
N THR A 31 1.63 -17.43 11.26
CA THR A 31 0.78 -17.06 12.41
C THR A 31 1.05 -17.90 13.66
N GLY A 32 1.90 -18.93 13.55
CA GLY A 32 2.14 -19.92 14.61
C GLY A 32 1.10 -21.04 14.66
N ASN A 33 0.03 -20.95 13.87
CA ASN A 33 -1.04 -21.96 13.80
C ASN A 33 -0.82 -22.89 12.60
N GLY A 34 0.16 -23.78 12.71
CA GLY A 34 0.51 -24.73 11.65
C GLY A 34 1.01 -24.02 10.38
N PRO A 35 0.57 -24.42 9.16
CA PRO A 35 1.01 -23.82 7.91
C PRO A 35 0.32 -22.48 7.59
N GLN A 36 -0.50 -21.95 8.50
CA GLN A 36 -1.21 -20.70 8.26
C GLN A 36 -0.23 -19.51 8.22
N THR A 37 -0.39 -18.69 7.18
CA THR A 37 0.32 -17.42 7.03
C THR A 37 -0.67 -16.26 7.00
N SER A 38 -0.19 -15.09 7.38
CA SER A 38 -0.91 -13.83 7.30
C SER A 38 -0.09 -12.85 6.49
N GLN A 39 -0.76 -12.08 5.64
CA GLN A 39 -0.13 -10.97 4.93
C GLN A 39 -0.02 -9.76 5.86
N SER A 40 1.20 -9.33 6.09
CA SER A 40 1.54 -8.13 6.86
C SER A 40 2.38 -7.19 6.00
N SER A 41 2.27 -5.89 6.20
CA SER A 41 2.93 -4.89 5.36
C SER A 41 3.52 -3.75 6.17
N TRP A 42 4.53 -3.09 5.58
CA TRP A 42 5.12 -1.86 6.13
C TRP A 42 4.32 -0.61 5.79
N TRP A 43 3.63 -0.63 4.64
CA TRP A 43 2.77 0.46 4.18
C TRP A 43 1.33 -0.02 4.00
N LEU A 44 0.41 0.94 3.84
CA LEU A 44 -0.99 0.65 3.56
C LEU A 44 -1.12 -0.06 2.22
N LYS A 45 -1.86 -1.18 2.21
CA LYS A 45 -2.27 -1.81 0.96
C LYS A 45 -3.15 -0.87 0.15
N ASN A 46 -3.10 -0.97 -1.18
CA ASN A 46 -3.90 -0.13 -2.06
C ASN A 46 -5.40 -0.11 -1.68
N LEU A 47 -6.02 -1.27 -1.44
CA LEU A 47 -7.43 -1.35 -1.02
C LEU A 47 -7.71 -0.58 0.28
N THR A 48 -6.80 -0.66 1.26
CA THR A 48 -6.94 0.02 2.54
C THR A 48 -6.75 1.52 2.40
N PHE A 49 -5.82 1.96 1.55
CA PHE A 49 -5.65 3.38 1.21
C PHE A 49 -6.89 3.93 0.49
N MET A 50 -7.36 3.21 -0.54
CA MET A 50 -8.49 3.64 -1.38
C MET A 50 -9.81 3.73 -0.62
N GLY A 51 -10.05 2.83 0.34
CA GLY A 51 -11.23 2.85 1.21
C GLY A 51 -11.07 3.67 2.49
N GLY A 52 -9.89 4.23 2.75
CA GLY A 52 -9.58 5.02 3.93
C GLY A 52 -9.78 6.52 3.75
N GLY A 53 -9.65 7.28 4.85
CA GLY A 53 -9.78 8.74 4.85
C GLY A 53 -8.61 9.50 4.20
N LEU A 54 -7.58 8.81 3.71
CA LEU A 54 -6.43 9.45 3.05
C LEU A 54 -6.61 9.56 1.53
N ASN A 55 -7.56 8.84 0.92
CA ASN A 55 -7.80 8.87 -0.51
C ASN A 55 -8.81 9.96 -0.90
N HIS A 56 -8.29 11.12 -1.30
CA HIS A 56 -9.08 12.25 -1.81
C HIS A 56 -8.94 12.47 -3.33
N GLY A 57 -8.36 11.51 -4.06
CA GLY A 57 -8.07 11.62 -5.50
C GLY A 57 -6.79 12.39 -5.83
N PHE A 58 -6.12 12.97 -4.83
CA PHE A 58 -4.78 13.56 -4.93
C PHE A 58 -4.09 13.49 -3.57
N TRP A 59 -2.76 13.67 -3.57
CA TRP A 59 -1.96 13.59 -2.35
C TRP A 59 -2.09 14.87 -1.51
N LEU A 60 -2.83 14.79 -0.42
CA LEU A 60 -3.05 15.89 0.51
C LEU A 60 -1.89 16.06 1.50
N SER A 61 -1.76 17.25 2.08
CA SER A 61 -0.80 17.51 3.17
C SER A 61 -1.01 16.59 4.38
N SER A 62 -2.24 16.12 4.62
CA SER A 62 -2.54 15.12 5.66
C SER A 62 -1.95 13.75 5.33
N ALA A 63 -2.04 13.31 4.07
CA ALA A 63 -1.43 12.07 3.60
C ALA A 63 0.11 12.15 3.67
N GLU A 64 0.70 13.28 3.25
CA GLU A 64 2.14 13.53 3.40
C GLU A 64 2.57 13.46 4.86
N LYS A 65 1.86 14.17 5.76
CA LYS A 65 2.17 14.16 7.19
C LYS A 65 2.11 12.76 7.77
N TRP A 66 1.06 11.99 7.44
CA TRP A 66 0.93 10.61 7.88
C TRP A 66 2.11 9.76 7.37
N PHE A 67 2.47 9.90 6.09
CA PHE A 67 3.56 9.16 5.47
C PHE A 67 4.91 9.46 6.13
N CYS A 68 5.25 10.75 6.32
CA CYS A 68 6.50 11.14 6.97
C CYS A 68 6.59 10.65 8.41
N VAL A 69 5.50 10.73 9.18
CA VAL A 69 5.46 10.24 10.57
C VAL A 69 5.67 8.74 10.59
N HIS A 70 4.99 7.98 9.74
CA HIS A 70 5.17 6.53 9.69
C HIS A 70 6.55 6.12 9.18
N LEU A 71 7.11 6.86 8.21
CA LEU A 71 8.48 6.66 7.74
C LEU A 71 9.48 6.84 8.89
N ASP A 72 9.32 7.90 9.69
CA ASP A 72 10.17 8.13 10.86
C ASP A 72 10.12 6.93 11.82
N HIS A 73 8.91 6.42 12.11
CA HIS A 73 8.75 5.22 12.95
C HIS A 73 9.45 3.99 12.39
N ILE A 74 9.39 3.76 11.07
CA ILE A 74 10.12 2.66 10.41
C ILE A 74 11.63 2.87 10.55
N THR A 75 12.14 4.06 10.25
CA THR A 75 13.58 4.34 10.30
C THR A 75 14.17 4.28 11.70
N ASN A 76 13.37 4.62 12.72
CA ASN A 76 13.74 4.54 14.13
C ASN A 76 13.47 3.16 14.75
N ASN A 77 13.07 2.15 13.95
CA ASN A 77 12.72 0.79 14.40
C ASN A 77 11.64 0.77 15.50
N THR A 78 10.72 1.73 15.47
CA THR A 78 9.56 1.80 16.38
C THR A 78 8.24 1.38 15.73
N ALA A 79 8.27 1.10 14.42
CA ALA A 79 7.16 0.51 13.70
C ALA A 79 7.25 -1.02 13.66
N ASP A 80 6.11 -1.67 13.78
CA ASP A 80 5.95 -3.11 13.53
C ASP A 80 5.30 -3.37 12.17
N LEU A 81 5.52 -4.58 11.65
CA LEU A 81 4.85 -5.08 10.47
C LEU A 81 3.36 -5.30 10.78
N ARG A 82 2.47 -4.68 10.01
CA ARG A 82 1.03 -4.64 10.34
C ARG A 82 0.19 -5.49 9.40
N ALA A 83 -0.74 -6.26 9.98
CA ALA A 83 -1.79 -6.93 9.23
C ALA A 83 -2.85 -5.93 8.73
N ALA A 84 -3.60 -6.30 7.70
CA ALA A 84 -4.62 -5.45 7.07
C ALA A 84 -5.64 -4.86 8.07
N LYS A 85 -6.09 -5.63 9.06
CA LYS A 85 -7.05 -5.17 10.08
C LYS A 85 -6.48 -4.07 11.00
N THR A 86 -5.17 -4.10 11.27
CA THR A 86 -4.51 -3.13 12.15
C THR A 86 -4.40 -1.77 11.48
N TRP A 87 -4.24 -1.77 10.15
CA TRP A 87 -4.19 -0.55 9.36
C TRP A 87 -5.48 0.26 9.44
N THR A 88 -6.65 -0.39 9.36
CA THR A 88 -7.95 0.31 9.39
C THR A 88 -8.17 1.16 10.65
N ASN A 89 -7.55 0.79 11.78
CA ASN A 89 -7.63 1.58 13.02
C ASN A 89 -6.58 2.69 13.13
N SER A 90 -5.66 2.79 12.16
CA SER A 90 -4.50 3.68 12.17
C SER A 90 -4.58 4.82 11.15
N ILE A 91 -5.71 4.93 10.45
CA ILE A 91 -6.01 5.94 9.42
C ILE A 91 -7.38 6.56 9.68
#